data_AF-A0A852E3R8-F1
#
_entry.id   AF-A0A852E3R8-F1
#
_cell.length_a   1.000
_cell.length_b   1.000
_cell.length_c   1.000
_cell.angle_alpha   90.00
_cell.angle_beta   90.00
_cell.angle_gamma   90.00
#
_symmetry.space_group_name_H-M   'P 1'
#
loop_
_entity.id
_entity.type
_entity.pdbx_description
1 polymer ?
#
loop_
_entity_poly.entity_id
_entity_poly.type
_entity_poly.pdbx_seq_one_letter_code
_entity_poly.pdbx_strand_id
1 'polypeptide(L)'
;LLFQHPGGEEVLLEQAGRDATESFEDVGHSTDAREMLKQYYIGEVHPVSASCNPQRHQVCCFFFSPRSFWSTWLIPIIGALVLGLMYRYYMVDGKSS
;
A
#
# COMPACT_ATOMS: atom_id res chain seq x y z
N LEU A 1 -25.60 -2.22 11.44
CA LEU A 1 -24.37 -1.43 11.66
C LEU A 1 -23.86 -0.91 10.33
N LEU A 2 -23.36 -1.77 9.45
CA LEU A 2 -23.01 -1.39 8.08
C LEU A 2 -24.26 -1.08 7.22
N PHE A 3 -25.23 -2.00 7.18
CA PHE A 3 -26.47 -1.84 6.41
C PHE A 3 -27.46 -0.77 6.91
N GLN A 4 -27.21 -0.16 8.07
CA GLN A 4 -28.10 0.87 8.64
C GLN A 4 -27.62 2.29 8.33
N HIS A 5 -26.44 2.43 7.74
CA HIS A 5 -25.93 3.72 7.33
C HIS A 5 -26.67 4.19 6.06
N PRO A 6 -27.34 5.36 6.06
CA PRO A 6 -28.10 5.83 4.90
C PRO A 6 -27.26 6.03 3.64
N GLY A 7 -25.94 6.28 3.80
CA GLY A 7 -24.99 6.44 2.71
C GLY A 7 -24.37 5.13 2.20
N GLY A 8 -24.90 3.97 2.62
CA GLY A 8 -24.35 2.67 2.25
C GLY A 8 -23.22 2.19 3.17
N GLU A 9 -22.86 0.91 3.05
CA GLU A 9 -21.79 0.31 3.85
C GLU A 9 -20.40 0.50 3.23
N GLU A 10 -20.35 0.66 1.91
CA GLU A 10 -19.14 0.86 1.12
C GLU A 10 -18.31 2.03 1.65
N VAL A 11 -18.96 3.15 1.97
CA VAL A 11 -18.29 4.35 2.49
C VAL A 11 -17.68 4.13 3.88
N LEU A 12 -18.29 3.27 4.70
CA LEU A 12 -17.74 2.91 6.01
C LEU A 12 -16.57 1.93 5.87
N LEU A 13 -16.67 0.97 4.94
CA LEU A 13 -15.62 0.00 4.66
C LEU A 13 -14.39 0.66 4.05
N GLU A 14 -14.57 1.62 3.15
CA GLU A 14 -13.47 2.40 2.55
C GLU A 14 -12.67 3.15 3.61
N GLN A 15 -13.34 3.66 4.66
CA GLN A 15 -12.73 4.42 5.75
C GLN A 15 -12.33 3.55 6.97
N ALA A 16 -12.56 2.24 6.92
CA ALA A 16 -12.30 1.36 8.05
C ALA A 16 -10.81 1.31 8.42
N GLY A 17 -10.52 1.37 9.72
CA GLY A 17 -9.15 1.26 10.26
C GLY A 17 -8.28 2.51 10.11
N ARG A 18 -8.85 3.64 9.67
CA ARG A 18 -8.19 4.94 9.62
C ARG A 18 -9.05 6.03 10.26
N ASP A 19 -8.45 7.20 10.45
CA ASP A 19 -9.19 8.39 10.87
C ASP A 19 -10.09 8.87 9.72
N ALA A 20 -11.39 8.86 9.96
CA ALA A 20 -12.42 9.27 9.00
C ALA A 20 -13.01 10.66 9.31
N THR A 21 -12.39 11.43 10.21
CA THR A 21 -12.92 12.73 10.68
C THR A 21 -13.16 13.70 9.53
N GLU A 22 -12.20 13.83 8.60
CA GLU A 22 -12.33 14.70 7.42
C GLU A 22 -13.53 14.29 6.55
N SER A 23 -13.62 13.02 6.16
CA SER A 23 -14.72 12.51 5.33
C SER A 23 -16.08 12.66 6.01
N PHE A 24 -16.15 12.55 7.34
CA PHE A 24 -17.38 12.74 8.10
C PHE A 24 -17.84 14.21 8.12
N GLU A 25 -16.90 15.14 8.32
CA GLU A 25 -17.16 16.58 8.37
C GLU A 25 -17.47 17.16 6.98
N ASP A 26 -16.78 16.71 5.93
CA ASP A 26 -16.98 17.15 4.54
C ASP A 26 -18.39 16.87 4.01
N VAL A 27 -19.00 15.76 4.44
CA VAL A 27 -20.39 15.42 4.09
C VAL A 27 -21.40 16.30 4.84
N GLY A 28 -21.03 16.86 5.98
CA GLY A 28 -21.91 17.71 6.77
C GLY A 28 -23.05 16.95 7.46
N HIS A 29 -22.72 15.87 8.17
CA HIS A 29 -23.71 15.06 8.90
C HIS A 29 -24.50 15.88 9.94
N SER A 30 -25.79 15.54 10.07
CA SER A 30 -26.72 16.20 11.00
C SER A 30 -26.36 15.98 12.48
N THR A 31 -26.96 16.77 13.36
CA THR A 31 -26.79 16.61 14.82
C THR A 31 -27.24 15.25 15.32
N ASP A 32 -28.30 14.69 14.73
CA ASP A 32 -28.80 13.35 15.04
C ASP A 32 -27.78 12.26 14.67
N ALA A 33 -27.14 12.38 13.49
CA ALA A 33 -26.07 11.46 13.09
C ALA A 33 -24.86 11.53 14.06
N ARG A 34 -24.53 12.73 14.55
CA ARG A 34 -23.49 12.91 15.59
C ARG A 34 -23.90 12.34 16.94
N GLU A 35 -25.19 12.33 17.26
CA GLU A 35 -25.70 11.70 18.48
C GLU A 35 -25.64 10.17 18.38
N MET A 36 -26.02 9.60 17.24
CA MET A 36 -25.84 8.17 16.96
C MET A 36 -24.37 7.75 17.03
N LEU A 37 -23.43 8.56 16.54
CA LEU A 37 -22.00 8.27 16.60
C LEU A 37 -21.50 8.04 18.03
N LYS A 38 -22.05 8.75 19.03
CA LYS A 38 -21.69 8.58 20.44
C LYS A 38 -22.08 7.21 20.99
N GLN A 39 -23.14 6.59 20.46
CA GLN A 39 -23.58 5.25 20.88
C GLN A 39 -22.58 4.16 20.47
N TYR A 40 -21.76 4.43 19.44
CA TYR A 40 -20.75 3.50 18.93
C TYR A 40 -19.33 3.82 19.41
N TYR A 41 -19.18 4.75 20.35
CA TYR A 41 -17.89 5.11 20.91
C TYR A 41 -17.36 3.99 21.81
N ILE A 42 -16.18 3.45 21.48
CA ILE A 42 -15.54 2.34 22.22
C ILE A 42 -14.25 2.76 22.95
N GLY A 43 -13.71 3.94 22.67
CA GLY A 43 -12.48 4.46 23.30
C GLY A 43 -11.69 5.42 22.41
N GLU A 44 -10.53 5.87 22.90
CA GLU A 44 -9.62 6.78 22.21
C GLU A 44 -8.41 6.07 21.59
N VAL A 45 -7.87 6.66 20.52
CA VAL A 45 -6.62 6.22 19.91
C VAL A 45 -5.44 6.54 20.84
N HIS A 46 -4.50 5.60 20.97
CA HIS A 46 -3.31 5.80 21.81
C HIS A 46 -2.44 6.97 21.27
N PRO A 47 -1.89 7.84 22.13
CA PRO A 47 -1.17 9.05 21.70
C PRO A 47 0.06 8.76 20.83
N VAL A 48 0.74 7.64 21.05
CA VAL A 48 1.85 7.21 20.19
C VAL A 48 1.38 7.02 18.74
N SER A 49 0.23 6.38 18.52
CA SER A 49 -0.32 6.16 17.17
C SER A 49 -0.88 7.43 16.53
N ALA A 50 -1.29 8.44 17.31
CA ALA A 50 -1.75 9.73 16.77
C ALA A 50 -0.58 10.60 16.26
N SER A 51 0.63 10.47 16.82
CA SER A 51 1.83 11.17 16.34
C SER A 51 2.42 10.56 15.07
N CYS A 52 2.05 9.32 14.76
CA CYS A 52 2.42 8.63 13.54
C CYS A 52 1.45 9.07 12.42
N ASN A 53 1.80 10.12 11.68
CA ASN A 53 1.02 10.55 10.51
C ASN A 53 0.66 9.33 9.60
N PRO A 54 -0.63 8.95 9.46
CA PRO A 54 -1.04 7.79 8.70
C PRO A 54 -1.03 8.02 7.17
N GLN A 55 -0.49 9.15 6.70
CA GLN A 55 -0.17 9.41 5.28
C GLN A 55 0.99 8.55 4.73
N ARG A 56 1.40 7.49 5.43
CA ARG A 56 2.23 6.44 4.84
C ARG A 56 1.42 5.17 4.79
N HIS A 57 0.86 4.90 3.62
CA HIS A 57 0.76 3.56 3.02
C HIS A 57 1.68 2.55 3.74
N GLN A 58 1.18 1.92 4.81
CA GLN A 58 1.92 0.91 5.57
C GLN A 58 1.24 -0.45 5.50
N VAL A 59 0.46 -0.69 4.44
CA VAL A 59 0.00 -2.04 4.08
C VAL A 59 0.91 -2.69 3.01
N CYS A 60 1.90 -1.97 2.47
CA CYS A 60 2.74 -2.52 1.38
C CYS A 60 4.06 -3.20 1.80
N CYS A 61 4.46 -3.16 3.08
CA CYS A 61 5.84 -3.55 3.42
C CYS A 61 6.05 -4.97 3.98
N PHE A 62 5.01 -5.80 4.18
CA PHE A 62 5.21 -7.16 4.71
C PHE A 62 5.33 -8.28 3.67
N PHE A 63 5.18 -7.99 2.37
CA PHE A 63 5.42 -9.00 1.31
C PHE A 63 6.32 -8.56 0.15
N PHE A 64 6.68 -7.28 0.02
CA PHE A 64 7.73 -6.87 -0.91
C PHE A 64 8.65 -5.88 -0.22
N SER A 65 9.77 -6.39 0.28
CA SER A 65 10.98 -5.58 0.37
C SER A 65 11.22 -5.01 -1.04
N PRO A 66 11.21 -3.68 -1.27
CA PRO A 66 11.58 -3.16 -2.56
C PRO A 66 13.06 -3.49 -2.75
N ARG A 67 13.35 -4.56 -3.51
CA ARG A 67 14.70 -4.80 -4.02
C ARG A 67 15.17 -3.47 -4.62
N SER A 68 16.26 -2.94 -4.06
CA SER A 68 16.88 -1.66 -4.43
C SER A 68 16.73 -1.39 -5.92
N PHE A 69 16.23 -0.21 -6.29
CA PHE A 69 15.89 0.26 -7.66
C PHE A 69 16.92 -0.10 -8.74
N TRP A 70 18.18 -0.27 -8.33
CA TRP A 70 19.32 -0.64 -9.17
C TRP A 70 19.32 -2.11 -9.61
N SER A 71 18.77 -3.01 -8.79
CA SER A 71 18.75 -4.45 -9.03
C SER A 71 17.89 -4.83 -10.24
N THR A 72 16.85 -4.05 -10.54
CA THR A 72 15.92 -4.33 -11.64
C THR A 72 16.57 -4.12 -13.02
N TRP A 73 17.53 -3.21 -13.12
CA TRP A 73 18.23 -2.91 -14.37
C TRP A 73 19.58 -3.63 -14.48
N LEU A 74 20.32 -3.77 -13.38
CA LEU A 74 21.66 -4.35 -13.42
C LEU A 74 21.66 -5.86 -13.70
N ILE A 75 20.72 -6.61 -13.11
CA ILE A 75 20.65 -8.07 -13.28
C ILE A 75 20.43 -8.48 -14.75
N PRO A 76 19.44 -7.94 -15.49
CA PRO A 76 19.25 -8.33 -16.89
C PRO A 76 20.41 -7.91 -17.79
N ILE A 77 21.03 -6.75 -17.54
CA ILE A 77 22.18 -6.26 -18.33
C ILE A 77 23.39 -7.18 -18.14
N ILE A 78 23.70 -7.55 -16.90
CA ILE A 78 24.82 -8.46 -16.60
C ILE A 78 24.55 -9.84 -17.20
N GLY A 79 23.31 -10.35 -17.09
CA GLY A 79 22.92 -11.63 -17.69
C GLY A 79 23.12 -11.66 -19.21
N ALA A 80 22.69 -10.60 -19.92
CA ALA A 80 22.86 -10.48 -21.36
C ALA A 80 24.35 -10.40 -21.77
N LEU A 81 25.18 -9.66 -21.02
CA LEU A 81 26.62 -9.57 -21.27
C LEU A 81 27.32 -10.92 -21.11
N VAL A 82 27.03 -11.66 -20.04
CA VAL A 82 27.62 -12.99 -19.79
C VAL A 82 27.21 -13.98 -20.88
N LEU A 83 25.92 -14.03 -21.23
CA LEU A 83 25.43 -14.93 -22.26
C LEU A 83 26.01 -14.59 -23.64
N GLY A 84 26.16 -13.31 -23.95
CA GLY A 84 26.79 -12.83 -25.19
C GLY A 84 28.28 -13.17 -25.27
N LEU A 85 29.05 -12.96 -24.19
CA LEU A 85 30.47 -13.33 -24.14
C LEU A 85 30.66 -14.85 -24.23
N MET A 86 29.82 -15.62 -23.54
CA MET A 86 29.81 -17.08 -23.60
C MET A 86 29.52 -17.57 -25.03
N TYR A 87 28.47 -17.05 -25.67
CA TYR A 87 28.14 -17.38 -27.06
C TYR A 87 29.29 -17.04 -28.01
N ARG A 88 29.96 -15.90 -27.81
CA ARG A 88 31.12 -15.48 -28.60
C ARG A 88 32.33 -16.38 -28.39
N TYR A 89 32.55 -16.88 -27.18
CA TYR A 89 33.59 -17.89 -26.89
C TYR A 89 33.30 -19.20 -27.64
N TYR A 90 32.10 -19.76 -27.47
CA TYR A 90 31.73 -21.02 -28.13
C TYR A 90 31.68 -20.93 -29.66
N MET A 91 31.29 -19.80 -30.24
CA MET A 91 31.31 -19.60 -31.69
C MET A 91 32.71 -19.39 -32.26
N VAL A 92 33.64 -18.86 -31.47
CA VAL A 92 35.05 -18.73 -31.87
C VAL A 92 35.74 -20.09 -31.82
N ASP A 93 35.56 -20.84 -30.73
CA ASP A 93 36.17 -22.17 -30.58
C ASP A 93 35.51 -23.24 -31.46
N GLY A 94 34.20 -23.11 -31.69
CA GLY A 94 33.44 -23.99 -32.59
C GLY A 94 33.78 -23.82 -34.06
N LYS A 95 34.58 -22.82 -34.44
CA LYS A 95 35.06 -22.61 -35.82
C LYS A 95 36.52 -23.01 -36.02
N SER A 96 37.19 -23.51 -34.98
CA SER A 96 38.59 -23.99 -35.03
C SER A 96 38.73 -25.51 -35.10
N SER A 97 37.66 -26.25 -35.40
CA SER A 97 37.72 -27.70 -35.64
C SER A 97 37.15 -28.11 -36.99
#